data_AF-A0A7U9R4G7-F1
#
_entry.id   AF-A0A7U9R4G7-F1
#
_cell.length_a   1.000
_cell.length_b   1.000
_cell.length_c   1.000
_cell.angle_alpha   90.00
_cell.angle_beta   90.00
_cell.angle_gamma   90.00
#
_symmetry.space_group_name_H-M   'P 1'
#
loop_
_entity.id
_entity.type
_entity.pdbx_description
1 polymer ?
#
loop_
_entity_poly.entity_id
_entity_poly.type
_entity_poly.pdbx_seq_one_letter_code
_entity_poly.pdbx_strand_id
1 'polypeptide(L)'
;MTSSEMIRTLCEKKNISLAELCRRIGQTPQNFNKKLKRGTVSLDEMMAIAHVLNVRYEQAFVLSDGEKIEIESVAAMKYGGKHELHPQ
;
A
#
# COMPACT_ATOMS: atom_id res chain seq x y z
N MET A 1 -3.37 -12.84 11.99
CA MET A 1 -2.24 -12.13 11.37
C MET A 1 -2.48 -10.63 11.56
N THR A 2 -1.49 -9.90 12.07
CA THR A 2 -1.52 -8.44 12.19
C THR A 2 -1.07 -7.79 10.87
N SER A 3 -1.36 -6.50 10.67
CA SER A 3 -0.86 -5.76 9.49
C SER A 3 0.67 -5.79 9.41
N SER A 4 1.37 -5.76 10.56
CA SER A 4 2.83 -5.83 10.63
C SER A 4 3.36 -7.18 10.13
N GLU A 5 2.75 -8.29 10.55
CA GLU A 5 3.09 -9.63 10.07
C GLU A 5 2.82 -9.76 8.57
N MET A 6 1.66 -9.29 8.08
CA MET A 6 1.32 -9.30 6.65
C MET A 6 2.38 -8.59 5.80
N ILE A 7 2.80 -7.39 6.21
CA ILE A 7 3.79 -6.59 5.49
C ILE A 7 5.15 -7.28 5.49
N ARG A 8 5.56 -7.91 6.60
CA ARG A 8 6.83 -8.66 6.68
C ARG A 8 6.83 -9.87 5.76
N THR A 9 5.77 -10.68 5.81
CA THR A 9 5.61 -11.83 4.92
C THR A 9 5.56 -11.40 3.45
N LEU A 10 4.96 -10.26 3.13
CA LEU A 10 4.96 -9.72 1.77
C LEU A 10 6.38 -9.33 1.32
N CYS A 11 7.17 -8.69 2.18
CA CYS A 11 8.57 -8.35 1.88
C CYS A 11 9.40 -9.61 1.60
N GLU A 12 9.25 -10.65 2.41
CA GLU A 12 9.91 -11.96 2.23
C GLU A 12 9.53 -12.58 0.88
N LYS A 13 8.23 -12.65 0.56
CA LYS A 13 7.74 -13.20 -0.73
C LYS A 13 8.21 -12.40 -1.95
N LYS A 14 8.42 -11.09 -1.80
CA LYS A 14 8.94 -10.21 -2.85
C LYS A 14 10.46 -10.12 -2.87
N ASN A 15 11.14 -10.79 -1.94
CA ASN A 15 12.59 -10.75 -1.76
C ASN A 15 13.14 -9.31 -1.65
N ILE A 16 12.47 -8.46 -0.87
CA ILE A 16 12.92 -7.10 -0.58
C ILE A 16 13.08 -6.87 0.92
N SER A 17 13.97 -5.95 1.30
CA SER A 17 14.08 -5.54 2.69
C SER A 17 12.91 -4.60 3.07
N LEU A 18 12.57 -4.59 4.36
CA LEU A 18 11.59 -3.63 4.88
C LEU A 18 12.04 -2.17 4.68
N ALA A 19 13.34 -1.90 4.77
CA ALA A 19 13.90 -0.57 4.54
C ALA A 19 13.71 -0.11 3.09
N GLU A 20 13.87 -1.02 2.13
CA GLU A 20 13.59 -0.78 0.72
C GLU A 20 12.10 -0.48 0.50
N LEU A 21 11.20 -1.26 1.10
CA LEU A 21 9.76 -0.97 1.04
C LEU A 21 9.44 0.44 1.54
N CYS A 22 10.00 0.83 2.69
CA CYS A 22 9.77 2.17 3.26
C CYS A 22 10.13 3.27 2.26
N ARG A 23 11.27 3.14 1.58
CA ARG A 23 11.74 4.11 0.58
C ARG A 23 10.81 4.18 -0.62
N ARG A 24 10.32 3.04 -1.12
CA ARG A 24 9.39 2.99 -2.26
C ARG A 24 8.07 3.70 -1.98
N ILE A 25 7.57 3.63 -0.75
CA ILE A 25 6.34 4.33 -0.33
C ILE A 25 6.61 5.77 0.17
N GLY A 26 7.81 6.31 -0.05
CA GLY A 26 8.15 7.69 0.32
C GLY A 26 8.32 7.93 1.83
N GLN A 27 8.63 6.90 2.61
CA GLN A 27 8.79 7.00 4.06
C GLN A 27 10.20 6.66 4.56
N THR A 28 10.53 7.18 5.73
CA THR A 28 11.75 6.79 6.45
C THR A 28 11.53 5.45 7.17
N PRO A 29 12.55 4.56 7.22
CA PRO A 29 12.46 3.32 7.98
C PRO A 29 12.09 3.53 9.46
N GLN A 30 12.53 4.64 10.07
CA GLN A 30 12.24 4.97 11.47
C GLN A 30 10.76 5.23 11.70
N ASN A 31 10.12 6.02 10.83
CA ASN A 31 8.68 6.28 10.93
C ASN A 31 7.87 5.01 10.72
N PHE A 32 8.17 4.29 9.65
CA PHE A 32 7.41 3.09 9.29
C PHE A 32 7.57 1.98 10.34
N ASN A 33 8.78 1.76 10.87
CA ASN A 33 8.99 0.81 11.96
C ASN A 33 8.22 1.18 13.23
N LYS A 34 8.06 2.47 13.55
CA LYS A 34 7.21 2.91 14.67
C LYS A 34 5.75 2.55 14.42
N LYS A 35 5.24 2.78 13.19
CA LYS A 35 3.88 2.40 12.82
C LYS A 35 3.64 0.88 12.89
N LEU A 36 4.59 0.09 12.39
CA LEU A 36 4.51 -1.38 12.46
C LEU A 36 4.47 -1.89 13.90
N LYS A 37 5.27 -1.30 14.81
CA LYS A 37 5.26 -1.64 16.23
C LYS A 37 3.96 -1.24 16.93
N ARG A 38 3.37 -0.11 16.55
CA ARG A 38 2.11 0.40 17.12
C ARG A 38 0.86 -0.21 16.49
N GLY A 39 1.00 -0.91 15.35
CA GLY A 39 -0.14 -1.41 14.59
C GLY A 39 -0.95 -0.32 13.88
N THR A 40 -0.33 0.81 13.57
CA THR A 40 -1.01 2.01 13.03
C THR A 40 -0.67 2.28 11.56
N VAL A 41 -0.47 1.24 10.76
CA VAL A 41 -0.34 1.36 9.30
C VAL A 41 -1.74 1.57 8.72
N SER A 42 -1.97 2.65 7.99
CA SER A 42 -3.28 2.99 7.43
C SER A 42 -3.62 2.17 6.19
N LEU A 43 -4.89 2.20 5.79
CA LEU A 43 -5.36 1.62 4.53
C LEU A 43 -4.62 2.23 3.31
N ASP A 44 -4.45 3.54 3.26
CA ASP A 44 -3.71 4.21 2.18
C ASP A 44 -2.27 3.73 2.07
N GLU A 45 -1.62 3.45 3.21
CA GLU A 45 -0.28 2.86 3.22
C GLU A 45 -0.30 1.42 2.69
N MET A 46 -1.30 0.62 3.04
CA MET A 46 -1.45 -0.74 2.49
C MET A 46 -1.66 -0.71 0.98
N MET A 47 -2.48 0.23 0.47
CA MET A 47 -2.68 0.42 -0.97
C MET A 47 -1.40 0.91 -1.67
N ALA A 48 -0.66 1.84 -1.06
CA ALA A 48 0.62 2.30 -1.59
C ALA A 48 1.66 1.17 -1.68
N ILE A 49 1.75 0.32 -0.64
CA ILE A 49 2.58 -0.89 -0.64
C ILE A 49 2.18 -1.81 -1.81
N ALA A 50 0.88 -2.03 -1.99
CA ALA A 50 0.37 -2.88 -3.06
C ALA A 50 0.78 -2.36 -4.45
N HIS A 51 0.60 -1.05 -4.66
CA HIS A 51 0.98 -0.36 -5.88
C HIS A 51 2.49 -0.47 -6.18
N VAL A 52 3.37 -0.12 -5.23
CA VAL A 52 4.82 -0.12 -5.48
C VAL A 52 5.44 -1.51 -5.58
N LEU A 53 4.75 -2.55 -5.10
CA LEU A 53 5.17 -3.94 -5.21
C LEU A 53 4.46 -4.71 -6.33
N ASN A 54 3.61 -4.02 -7.10
CA ASN A 54 2.78 -4.59 -8.16
C ASN A 54 2.04 -5.86 -7.67
N VAL A 55 1.28 -5.69 -6.60
CA VAL A 55 0.36 -6.71 -6.05
C VAL A 55 -1.02 -6.10 -5.89
N ARG A 56 -2.04 -6.96 -5.85
CA ARG A 56 -3.38 -6.55 -5.50
C ARG A 56 -3.59 -6.67 -3.99
N TYR A 57 -4.14 -5.64 -3.39
CA TYR A 57 -4.65 -5.66 -2.02
C TYR A 57 -6.16 -5.48 -2.09
N GLU A 58 -6.91 -6.44 -1.59
CA GLU A 58 -8.37 -6.45 -1.60
C GLU A 58 -8.86 -6.37 -0.15
N GLN A 59 -9.78 -5.44 0.11
CA GLN A 59 -10.47 -5.34 1.39
C GLN A 59 -11.95 -5.07 1.11
N ALA A 60 -12.82 -5.84 1.74
CA ALA A 60 -14.27 -5.74 1.58
C ALA A 60 -14.99 -6.01 2.90
N PHE A 61 -16.08 -5.27 3.13
CA PHE A 61 -17.13 -5.71 4.04
C PHE A 61 -18.07 -6.65 3.29
N VAL A 62 -18.43 -7.77 3.91
CA VAL A 62 -19.37 -8.74 3.34
C VAL A 62 -20.62 -8.75 4.20
N LEU A 63 -21.74 -8.40 3.59
CA LEU A 63 -23.06 -8.39 4.21
C LEU A 63 -23.60 -9.83 4.34
N SER A 64 -24.62 -10.01 5.18
CA SER A 64 -25.18 -11.34 5.47
C SER A 64 -25.84 -12.01 4.26
N ASP A 65 -26.25 -11.23 3.27
CA ASP A 65 -26.80 -11.69 1.98
C ASP A 65 -25.72 -11.95 0.92
N GLY A 66 -24.45 -11.70 1.25
CA GLY A 66 -23.30 -11.89 0.36
C GLY A 66 -22.93 -10.66 -0.47
N GLU A 67 -23.66 -9.54 -0.36
CA GLU A 67 -23.26 -8.28 -0.99
C GLU A 67 -21.92 -7.78 -0.40
N LYS A 68 -21.06 -7.21 -1.26
CA LYS A 68 -19.73 -6.73 -0.87
C LYS A 68 -19.61 -5.22 -1.04
N ILE A 69 -19.09 -4.57 -0.01
CA ILE A 69 -18.64 -3.18 -0.06
C ILE A 69 -17.12 -3.21 -0.05
N GLU A 70 -16.51 -3.06 -1.22
CA GLU A 70 -15.06 -3.17 -1.41
C GLU A 70 -14.39 -1.83 -1.73
N ILE A 71 -13.11 -1.74 -1.36
CA ILE A 71 -12.28 -0.60 -1.71
C ILE A 71 -11.72 -0.84 -3.11
N GLU A 72 -12.18 -0.06 -4.10
CA GLU A 72 -11.58 -0.09 -5.43
C GLU A 72 -10.17 0.51 -5.40
N SER A 73 -9.19 -0.22 -5.94
CA SER A 73 -7.83 0.27 -6.06
C SER A 73 -7.77 1.41 -7.10
N VAL A 74 -7.61 2.66 -6.64
CA VAL A 74 -7.48 3.88 -7.46
C VAL A 74 -6.19 3.99 -8.29
N ALA A 75 -5.55 2.86 -8.63
CA ALA A 75 -4.34 2.86 -9.47
C ALA A 75 -4.57 3.43 -10.89
N ALA A 76 -5.83 3.51 -11.36
CA ALA A 76 -6.15 3.93 -12.72
C ALA A 76 -6.50 5.43 -12.90
N MET A 77 -6.70 6.24 -11.85
CA MET A 77 -7.35 7.56 -12.01
C MET A 77 -6.45 8.81 -11.93
N LYS A 78 -5.12 8.72 -11.74
CA LYS A 78 -4.29 9.93 -11.51
C LYS A 78 -3.09 10.21 -12.44
N TYR A 79 -2.92 9.52 -13.56
CA TYR A 79 -1.91 9.91 -14.56
C TYR A 79 -2.45 10.08 -15.99
N GLY A 80 -3.68 10.59 -16.12
CA GLY A 80 -4.26 11.07 -17.39
C GLY A 80 -4.33 12.59 -17.50
N GLY A 81 -3.59 13.34 -16.68
CA GLY A 81 -3.54 14.80 -16.70
C GLY A 81 -2.27 15.29 -17.39
N LYS A 82 -2.45 15.90 -18.57
CA LYS A 82 -1.39 16.48 -19.41
C LYS A 82 -0.60 17.52 -18.60
N HIS A 83 0.65 17.22 -18.26
CA HIS A 83 1.58 18.28 -17.88
C HIS A 83 2.25 18.75 -19.16
N GLU A 84 1.71 19.82 -19.74
CA GLU A 84 2.41 20.59 -20.76
C GLU A 84 3.79 20.97 -20.23
N LEU A 85 4.82 20.43 -20.88
CA LEU A 85 6.18 20.90 -20.75
C LEU A 85 6.23 22.26 -21.45
N HIS A 86 6.26 23.34 -20.67
CA HIS A 86 6.74 24.62 -21.15
C HIS A 86 8.27 24.61 -21.00
N PRO A 87 9.05 24.61 -22.10
CA PRO A 87 10.46 24.93 -22.00
C PRO A 87 10.61 26.44 -21.83
N GLN A 88 11.41 26.86 -20.86
CA GLN A 88 12.19 28.09 -20.99
C GLN A 88 13.59 27.71 -21.44
#